data_AF-A0AB36FPV4-F1
#
_entry.id   AF-A0AB36FPV4-F1
#
_cell.length_a   1.000
_cell.length_b   1.000
_cell.length_c   1.000
_cell.angle_alpha   90.00
_cell.angle_beta   90.00
_cell.angle_gamma   90.00
#
_symmetry.space_group_name_H-M   'P 1'
#
loop_
_entity.id
_entity.type
_entity.pdbx_description
1 polymer ?
#
loop_
_entity_poly.entity_id
_entity_poly.type
_entity_poly.pdbx_seq_one_letter_code
_entity_poly.pdbx_strand_id
1 'polypeptide(L)'
;MEDIDVAGRTPTMLAREIEEQLSTYINNPRVTVSVNNFTGPLSEQVRVIGEATNPSAVSYSEHMTLLDLMIAVGGLTEFADGNNAKLVRVIAGKQKTFEINIDDLIRDGDISKNVDMLPGDIVIIPEAWF
;
A
#
# COMPACT_ATOMS: atom_id res chain seq x y z
N MET A 1 5.38 -22.59 25.30
CA MET A 1 4.18 -22.18 24.56
C MET A 1 3.89 -20.79 25.07
N GLU A 2 4.20 -19.77 24.29
CA GLU A 2 3.87 -18.38 24.62
C GLU A 2 3.11 -17.82 23.44
N ASP A 3 1.84 -17.51 23.69
CA ASP A 3 0.96 -16.84 22.74
C ASP A 3 1.36 -15.37 22.63
N ILE A 4 1.38 -14.86 21.40
CA ILE A 4 1.57 -13.42 21.13
C ILE A 4 0.19 -12.79 20.99
N ASP A 5 -0.13 -11.93 21.95
CA ASP A 5 -1.27 -11.02 21.94
C ASP A 5 -0.98 -9.88 20.93
N VAL A 6 -1.84 -9.72 19.91
CA VAL A 6 -1.61 -8.75 18.80
C VAL A 6 -2.67 -7.66 18.76
N ALA A 7 -2.98 -7.08 19.91
CA ALA A 7 -3.48 -5.71 19.98
C ALA A 7 -2.28 -4.77 20.25
N GLY A 8 -1.84 -3.98 19.26
CA GLY A 8 -0.90 -2.87 19.55
C GLY A 8 0.30 -2.66 18.63
N ARG A 9 0.38 -3.22 17.42
CA ARG A 9 1.44 -2.83 16.48
C ARG A 9 1.18 -1.41 15.94
N THR A 10 2.10 -0.48 16.19
CA THR A 10 2.00 0.90 15.71
C THR A 10 2.38 1.00 14.23
N PRO A 11 1.82 1.98 13.48
CA PRO A 11 2.15 2.18 12.06
C PRO A 11 3.65 2.33 11.80
N THR A 12 4.41 2.83 12.78
CA THR A 12 5.86 2.96 12.75
C THR A 12 6.59 1.61 12.75
N MET A 13 6.05 0.58 13.44
CA MET A 13 6.65 -0.76 13.43
C MET A 13 6.51 -1.42 12.06
N LEU A 14 5.39 -1.19 11.39
CA LEU A 14 5.16 -1.70 10.04
C LEU A 14 5.95 -0.92 8.99
N ALA A 15 6.03 0.41 9.13
CA ALA A 15 6.93 1.22 8.30
C ALA A 15 8.37 0.73 8.41
N ARG A 16 8.84 0.43 9.62
CA ARG A 16 10.19 -0.09 9.87
C ARG A 16 10.40 -1.51 9.35
N GLU A 17 9.39 -2.38 9.44
CA GLU A 17 9.42 -3.75 8.87
C GLU A 17 9.45 -3.70 7.33
N ILE A 18 8.70 -2.77 6.73
CA ILE A 18 8.71 -2.53 5.28
C ILE A 18 10.02 -1.88 4.84
N GLU A 19 10.56 -0.91 5.58
CA GLU A 19 11.87 -0.29 5.32
C GLU A 19 13.00 -1.33 5.37
N GLU A 20 13.00 -2.24 6.34
CA GLU A 20 13.96 -3.36 6.41
C GLU A 20 13.84 -4.29 5.20
N GLN A 21 12.62 -4.63 4.76
CA GLN A 21 12.41 -5.50 3.60
C GLN A 21 12.71 -4.82 2.26
N LEU A 22 12.48 -3.51 2.15
CA LEU A 22 12.73 -2.74 0.94
C LEU A 22 14.21 -2.34 0.78
N SER A 23 15.00 -2.35 1.87
CA SER A 23 16.45 -2.10 1.83
C SER A 23 17.24 -3.08 0.94
N THR A 24 16.67 -4.24 0.63
CA THR A 24 17.27 -5.25 -0.27
C THR A 24 17.07 -4.90 -1.75
N TYR A 25 16.14 -3.99 -2.08
CA TYR A 25 15.77 -3.63 -3.45
C TYR A 25 16.01 -2.14 -3.76
N ILE A 26 16.08 -1.26 -2.75
CA ILE A 26 16.09 0.20 -2.86
C ILE A 26 17.07 0.76 -1.81
N ASN A 27 18.01 1.62 -2.23
CA ASN A 27 18.93 2.30 -1.31
C ASN A 27 18.20 3.46 -0.59
N ASN A 28 18.17 3.44 0.74
CA ASN A 28 17.67 4.53 1.60
C ASN A 28 16.16 4.88 1.49
N PRO A 29 15.23 3.91 1.65
CA PRO A 29 13.79 4.21 1.63
C PRO A 29 13.42 5.14 2.81
N ARG A 30 12.79 6.28 2.53
CA ARG A 30 12.23 7.18 3.56
C ARG A 30 10.71 7.05 3.56
N VAL A 31 10.14 6.32 4.51
CA VAL A 31 8.69 6.16 4.59
C VAL A 31 8.13 7.07 5.68
N THR A 32 7.37 8.09 5.30
CA THR A 32 6.68 8.96 6.26
C THR A 32 5.26 8.43 6.48
N VAL A 33 4.99 7.90 7.67
CA VAL A 33 3.63 7.53 8.09
C VAL A 33 3.12 8.58 9.06
N SER A 34 2.25 9.48 8.58
CA SER A 34 1.57 10.47 9.40
C SER A 34 0.13 10.02 9.67
N VAL A 35 -0.28 9.98 10.95
CA VAL A 35 -1.64 9.60 11.36
C VAL A 35 -2.41 10.88 11.66
N ASN A 36 -2.95 11.54 10.63
CA ASN A 36 -3.90 12.63 10.82
C ASN A 36 -5.31 12.11 10.58
N ASN A 37 -6.09 12.06 11.67
CA ASN A 37 -7.47 11.59 11.81
C ASN A 37 -7.64 10.06 11.91
N PHE A 38 -8.14 9.66 13.08
CA PHE A 38 -8.48 8.28 13.43
C PHE A 38 -9.53 7.75 12.45
N THR A 39 -9.17 6.74 11.66
CA THR A 39 -10.01 6.19 10.59
C THR A 39 -10.24 4.70 10.86
N GLY A 40 -10.99 4.34 11.91
CA GLY A 40 -11.42 2.95 12.18
C GLY A 40 -10.30 1.92 12.51
N PRO A 41 -10.68 0.64 12.74
CA PRO A 41 -9.73 -0.46 12.94
C PRO A 41 -8.87 -0.71 11.68
N LEU A 42 -7.63 -1.17 11.86
CA LEU A 42 -6.73 -1.53 10.75
C LEU A 42 -7.32 -2.60 9.80
N SER A 43 -8.23 -3.42 10.32
CA SER A 43 -8.96 -4.46 9.58
C SER A 43 -10.04 -3.92 8.65
N GLU A 44 -10.23 -2.61 8.58
CA GLU A 44 -11.24 -1.94 7.75
C GLU A 44 -10.62 -0.89 6.82
N GLN A 45 -9.30 -0.91 6.64
CA GLN A 45 -8.58 0.08 5.86
C GLN A 45 -7.71 -0.56 4.78
N VAL A 46 -7.53 0.17 3.69
CA VAL A 46 -6.53 -0.07 2.65
C VAL A 46 -5.52 1.06 2.72
N ARG A 47 -4.23 0.76 2.63
CA ARG A 47 -3.16 1.76 2.81
C ARG A 47 -2.37 1.95 1.54
N VAL A 48 -2.00 3.19 1.26
CA VAL A 48 -1.06 3.53 0.18
C VAL A 48 0.15 4.23 0.78
N ILE A 49 1.34 3.77 0.41
CA ILE A 49 2.61 4.38 0.79
C ILE A 49 3.53 4.56 -0.43
N GLY A 50 4.46 5.50 -0.32
CA GLY A 50 5.39 5.84 -1.41
C GLY A 50 4.82 6.92 -2.32
N GLU A 51 5.09 6.80 -3.62
CA GLU A 51 4.85 7.83 -4.64
C GLU A 51 3.40 7.93 -5.14
N ALA A 52 2.45 8.02 -4.21
CA ALA A 52 1.09 8.51 -4.49
C ALA A 52 1.00 10.01 -4.21
N THR A 53 0.05 10.72 -4.83
CA THR A 53 -0.13 12.16 -4.60
C THR A 53 -0.44 12.48 -3.14
N ASN A 54 -1.30 11.69 -2.49
CA ASN A 54 -1.63 11.82 -1.07
C ASN A 54 -1.56 10.44 -0.37
N PRO A 55 -0.36 9.95 -0.01
CA PRO A 55 -0.19 8.68 0.68
C PRO A 55 -0.96 8.68 1.99
N SER A 56 -1.89 7.75 2.14
CA SER A 56 -2.83 7.73 3.27
C SER A 56 -3.46 6.34 3.48
N ALA A 57 -4.12 6.18 4.61
CA ALA A 57 -5.02 5.07 4.85
C ALA A 57 -6.44 5.47 4.42
N VAL A 58 -7.06 4.65 3.58
CA VAL A 58 -8.40 4.85 3.03
C VAL A 58 -9.33 3.81 3.66
N SER A 59 -10.53 4.23 4.09
CA SER A 59 -11.55 3.31 4.58
C SER A 59 -11.97 2.36 3.46
N TYR A 60 -11.98 1.06 3.75
CA TYR A 60 -12.44 0.05 2.81
C TYR A 60 -13.95 0.18 2.59
N SER A 61 -14.38 -0.01 1.34
CA SER A 61 -15.79 -0.15 0.97
C SER A 61 -15.98 -1.44 0.19
N GLU A 62 -17.20 -1.99 0.22
CA GLU A 62 -17.51 -3.23 -0.48
C GLU A 62 -17.23 -3.08 -1.98
N HIS A 63 -16.55 -4.07 -2.58
CA HIS A 63 -16.11 -4.05 -3.98
C HIS A 63 -15.10 -2.95 -4.35
N MET A 64 -14.40 -2.37 -3.37
CA MET A 64 -13.34 -1.41 -3.63
C MET A 64 -12.22 -2.03 -4.49
N THR A 65 -11.79 -1.29 -5.51
CA THR A 65 -10.73 -1.70 -6.44
C THR A 65 -9.49 -0.81 -6.32
N LEU A 66 -8.40 -1.24 -6.95
CA LEU A 66 -7.16 -0.46 -7.05
C LEU A 66 -7.44 0.91 -7.69
N LEU A 67 -8.32 0.97 -8.69
CA LEU A 67 -8.72 2.23 -9.30
C LEU A 67 -9.39 3.18 -8.29
N ASP A 68 -10.31 2.67 -7.47
CA ASP A 68 -10.98 3.48 -6.43
C ASP A 68 -10.00 4.00 -5.39
N LEU A 69 -9.03 3.17 -5.01
CA LEU A 69 -7.95 3.55 -4.12
C LEU A 69 -7.11 4.69 -4.72
N MET A 70 -6.77 4.58 -6.00
CA MET A 70 -5.96 5.58 -6.67
C MET A 70 -6.70 6.90 -6.85
N ILE A 71 -8.01 6.88 -7.09
CA ILE A 71 -8.87 8.07 -7.05
C ILE A 71 -8.82 8.72 -5.66
N ALA A 72 -8.93 7.93 -4.59
CA ALA A 72 -8.95 8.43 -3.22
C ALA A 72 -7.64 9.13 -2.80
N VAL A 73 -6.49 8.64 -3.27
CA VAL A 73 -5.18 9.25 -2.99
C VAL A 73 -4.76 10.31 -4.01
N GLY A 74 -5.56 10.56 -5.04
CA GLY A 74 -5.32 11.59 -6.06
C GLY A 74 -4.38 11.17 -7.20
N GLY A 75 -4.13 9.86 -7.35
CA GLY A 75 -3.26 9.32 -8.39
C GLY A 75 -1.80 9.14 -7.94
N LEU A 76 -0.93 8.95 -8.94
CA LEU A 76 0.51 8.80 -8.78
C LEU A 76 1.20 10.17 -8.84
N THR A 77 2.36 10.30 -8.19
CA THR A 77 3.22 11.47 -8.42
C THR A 77 3.88 11.38 -9.81
N GLU A 78 4.53 12.47 -10.25
CA GLU A 78 5.30 12.48 -11.50
C GLU A 78 6.57 11.60 -11.43
N PHE A 79 7.03 11.27 -10.21
CA PHE A 79 8.23 10.45 -9.97
C PHE A 79 7.89 8.99 -9.68
N ALA A 80 6.62 8.62 -9.69
CA ALA A 80 6.18 7.27 -9.40
C ALA A 80 6.59 6.27 -10.49
N ASP A 81 7.04 5.10 -10.06
CA ASP A 81 7.17 3.90 -10.89
C ASP A 81 5.98 2.97 -10.62
N GLY A 82 4.83 3.32 -11.23
CA GLY A 82 3.54 2.68 -10.96
C GLY A 82 3.47 1.23 -11.40
N ASN A 83 4.29 0.81 -12.37
CA ASN A 83 4.33 -0.57 -12.86
C ASN A 83 5.24 -1.50 -12.05
N ASN A 84 6.09 -0.96 -11.17
CA ASN A 84 6.83 -1.72 -10.16
C ASN A 84 6.18 -1.66 -8.77
N ALA A 85 4.92 -1.20 -8.71
CA ALA A 85 4.16 -1.16 -7.47
C ALA A 85 3.82 -2.57 -6.97
N LYS A 86 3.66 -2.67 -5.64
CA LYS A 86 3.44 -3.93 -4.94
C LYS A 86 2.21 -3.84 -4.05
N LEU A 87 1.37 -4.85 -4.13
CA LEU A 87 0.28 -5.10 -3.20
C LEU A 87 0.73 -6.14 -2.17
N VAL A 88 0.76 -5.75 -0.90
CA VAL A 88 0.99 -6.65 0.23
C VAL A 88 -0.34 -6.97 0.90
N ARG A 89 -0.64 -8.27 1.01
CA ARG A 89 -1.90 -8.79 1.56
C ARG A 89 -1.64 -9.93 2.52
N VAL A 90 -2.34 -9.96 3.64
CA VAL A 90 -2.27 -11.08 4.60
C VAL A 90 -3.31 -12.13 4.24
N ILE A 91 -2.87 -13.33 3.88
CA ILE A 91 -3.73 -14.48 3.56
C ILE A 91 -3.42 -15.60 4.54
N ALA A 92 -4.42 -15.99 5.34
CA ALA A 92 -4.27 -17.02 6.38
C ALA A 92 -3.10 -16.76 7.34
N GLY A 93 -2.94 -15.50 7.79
CA GLY A 93 -1.89 -15.08 8.71
C GLY A 93 -0.49 -14.95 8.09
N LYS A 94 -0.34 -15.17 6.78
CA LYS A 94 0.93 -15.00 6.06
C LYS A 94 0.86 -13.81 5.12
N GLN A 95 1.90 -12.97 5.14
CA GLN A 95 2.04 -11.91 4.16
C GLN A 95 2.36 -12.50 2.78
N LYS A 96 1.63 -12.05 1.76
CA LYS A 96 1.89 -12.31 0.35
C LYS A 96 2.01 -10.99 -0.38
N THR A 97 2.92 -10.96 -1.35
CA THR A 97 3.18 -9.78 -2.18
C THR A 97 2.78 -10.11 -3.61
N PHE A 98 2.09 -9.18 -4.25
CA PHE A 98 1.64 -9.25 -5.63
C PHE A 98 2.18 -8.04 -6.38
N GLU A 99 2.65 -8.25 -7.60
CA GLU A 99 2.99 -7.15 -8.51
C GLU A 99 1.70 -6.59 -9.11
N ILE A 100 1.63 -5.27 -9.20
CA ILE A 100 0.50 -4.55 -9.80
C ILE A 100 1.02 -3.47 -10.75
N ASN A 101 0.30 -3.30 -11.86
CA ASN A 101 0.67 -2.37 -12.91
C ASN A 101 -0.26 -1.15 -12.88
N ILE A 102 0.08 -0.16 -12.05
CA ILE A 102 -0.79 1.02 -11.83
C ILE A 102 -0.74 1.97 -13.02
N ASP A 103 0.42 2.11 -13.68
CA ASP A 103 0.54 2.98 -14.86
C ASP A 103 -0.28 2.44 -16.03
N ASP A 104 -0.20 1.14 -16.30
CA ASP A 104 -1.02 0.48 -17.33
C ASP A 104 -2.52 0.72 -17.06
N LEU A 105 -2.95 0.68 -15.78
CA LEU A 105 -4.34 0.91 -15.40
C LEU A 105 -4.79 2.37 -15.61
N ILE A 106 -4.02 3.33 -15.10
CA ILE A 106 -4.45 4.74 -15.02
C ILE A 106 -4.09 5.54 -16.27
N ARG A 107 -2.90 5.30 -16.83
CA ARG A 107 -2.39 6.06 -18.00
C ARG A 107 -2.82 5.42 -19.30
N ASP A 108 -2.69 4.10 -19.42
CA ASP A 108 -3.01 3.38 -20.65
C ASP A 108 -4.46 2.89 -20.70
N GLY A 109 -5.17 2.91 -19.56
CA GLY A 109 -6.58 2.53 -19.46
C GLY A 109 -6.81 1.02 -19.54
N ASP A 110 -5.80 0.20 -19.25
CA ASP A 110 -5.93 -1.26 -19.23
C ASP A 110 -6.65 -1.72 -17.95
N ILE A 111 -7.98 -1.82 -18.06
CA ILE A 111 -8.85 -2.26 -16.97
C ILE A 111 -8.52 -3.69 -16.48
N SER A 112 -7.83 -4.51 -17.28
CA SER A 112 -7.41 -5.85 -16.84
C SER A 112 -6.40 -5.82 -15.69
N LYS A 113 -5.75 -4.67 -15.47
CA LYS A 113 -4.84 -4.43 -14.35
C LYS A 113 -5.53 -3.98 -13.08
N ASN A 114 -6.84 -3.73 -13.13
CA ASN A 114 -7.59 -3.38 -11.94
C ASN A 114 -7.75 -4.61 -11.05
N VAL A 115 -7.33 -4.49 -9.80
CA VAL A 115 -7.41 -5.58 -8.82
C VAL A 115 -8.37 -5.21 -7.70
N ASP A 116 -9.08 -6.21 -7.18
CA ASP A 116 -9.91 -6.03 -6.00
C ASP A 116 -9.03 -5.75 -4.79
N MET A 117 -9.38 -4.71 -4.04
CA MET A 117 -8.77 -4.41 -2.75
C MET A 117 -9.50 -5.18 -1.66
N LEU A 118 -8.76 -5.59 -0.65
CA LEU A 118 -9.29 -6.22 0.54
C LEU A 118 -8.87 -5.45 1.79
N PRO A 119 -9.66 -5.54 2.87
CA PRO A 119 -9.28 -4.89 4.12
C PRO A 119 -7.91 -5.37 4.62
N GLY A 120 -7.10 -4.43 5.07
CA GLY A 120 -5.74 -4.66 5.56
C GLY A 120 -4.65 -4.56 4.47
N ASP A 121 -5.03 -4.49 3.19
CA ASP A 121 -4.09 -4.36 2.08
C ASP A 121 -3.18 -3.12 2.19
N ILE A 122 -1.97 -3.28 1.67
CA ILE A 122 -0.97 -2.20 1.58
C ILE A 122 -0.47 -2.14 0.15
N VAL A 123 -0.65 -0.99 -0.49
CA VAL A 123 -0.10 -0.67 -1.80
C VAL A 123 1.16 0.16 -1.61
N ILE A 124 2.27 -0.34 -2.14
CA ILE A 124 3.59 0.28 -2.08
C ILE A 124 3.95 0.73 -3.49
N ILE A 125 4.18 2.03 -3.65
CA ILE A 125 4.50 2.63 -4.94
C ILE A 125 5.94 3.16 -4.88
N PRO A 126 6.90 2.54 -5.58
CA PRO A 126 8.27 3.01 -5.59
C PRO A 126 8.44 4.31 -6.39
N GLU A 127 9.52 5.02 -6.10
CA GLU A 127 10.03 6.10 -6.95
C GLU A 127 10.81 5.51 -8.14
N ALA A 128 10.69 6.14 -9.30
CA ALA A 128 11.43 5.81 -10.49
C ALA A 128 12.91 6.19 -10.31
N TRP A 129 13.80 5.21 -10.44
CA TRP A 129 15.25 5.47 -10.45
C TRP A 129 15.65 5.88 -11.88
N PHE A 130 16.02 7.15 -12.06
CA PHE A 130 16.60 7.66 -13.31
C PHE A 130 18.09 7.32 -13.44
#